data_AF-A0A2N6LXA3-F1
#
_entry.id   AF-A0A2N6LXA3-F1
#
_cell.length_a   1.000
_cell.length_b   1.000
_cell.length_c   1.000
_cell.angle_alpha   90.00
_cell.angle_beta   90.00
_cell.angle_gamma   90.00
#
_symmetry.space_group_name_H-M   'P 1'
#
loop_
_entity.id
_entity.type
_entity.pdbx_description
1 polymer ?
#
loop_
_entity_poly.entity_id
_entity_poly.type
_entity_poly.pdbx_seq_one_letter_code
_entity_poly.pdbx_strand_id
1 'polypeptide(L)'
;MFVVDNGSTLKRDEFDQQNVELIPNRNVGGSGGFTRGLIQALDENIYTHFLLMDDDVELDSESIYRLFPLYEYANQDFAVSGAMLDLYKKSMVYEAGALYGIHFGANGKPVHSPFGRVPLKHKLNLEKTTTNIFLTEDNPDYGAFWFFAFSKEIVAKIGLPMPYFIKVDDMEFGTRIKERLGNPIVAFPGIAVWHEPFYAKNPVWVNYYATRNHLITHSIRESLRYLEAVKFLTKALFYQLFLFDYNSAEMLLRGFEDYIKGPDKVKSTDPEKLHASIVELSKMYKSQSLQYSESTNNKFDPKSLNQQTKVTFLKKTIALLTLNGHLIPNFLLSNEDAFLWIGSDYQDWWPKAFAKKRVIISREGNNSIQRNEMSRATGIGILFRWLQIVIKSATRWSSVSLEWKNSFSYFTSTEFWKDYLKLKEQPQQPIHNASVN
;
A
#
# COMPACT_ATOMS: atom_id res chain seq x y z
N MET A 1 21.71 -15.07 2.05
CA MET A 1 20.29 -14.70 2.18
C MET A 1 20.09 -14.12 3.56
N PHE A 2 19.56 -12.91 3.66
CA PHE A 2 19.26 -12.28 4.95
C PHE A 2 17.77 -12.44 5.25
N VAL A 3 17.45 -13.01 6.40
CA VAL A 3 16.08 -13.09 6.91
C VAL A 3 15.96 -12.11 8.06
N VAL A 4 15.21 -11.03 7.87
CA VAL A 4 15.06 -9.98 8.89
C VAL A 4 13.84 -10.28 9.74
N ASP A 5 14.06 -10.68 10.99
CA ASP A 5 12.98 -10.97 11.93
C ASP A 5 12.49 -9.67 12.59
N ASN A 6 11.50 -9.03 11.96
CA ASN A 6 10.79 -7.88 12.51
C ASN A 6 9.84 -8.24 13.66
N GLY A 7 9.43 -9.50 13.79
CA GLY A 7 8.46 -9.96 14.78
C GLY A 7 9.08 -10.43 16.08
N SER A 8 10.40 -10.70 16.07
CA SER A 8 11.09 -11.44 17.13
C SER A 8 10.41 -12.78 17.45
N THR A 9 9.90 -13.45 16.41
CA THR A 9 9.15 -14.71 16.51
C THR A 9 9.93 -15.91 15.98
N LEU A 10 11.02 -15.68 15.25
CA LEU A 10 11.79 -16.74 14.62
C LEU A 10 12.90 -17.23 15.56
N LYS A 11 13.23 -18.52 15.46
CA LYS A 11 14.29 -19.12 16.29
C LYS A 11 15.56 -19.30 15.48
N ARG A 12 16.70 -19.00 16.10
CA ARG A 12 18.01 -19.02 15.42
C ARG A 12 18.43 -20.40 14.92
N ASP A 13 18.02 -21.46 15.63
CA ASP A 13 18.31 -22.85 15.26
C ASP A 13 17.60 -23.33 13.99
N GLU A 14 16.57 -22.60 13.52
CA GLU A 14 15.88 -22.89 12.26
C GLU A 14 16.66 -22.37 11.03
N PHE A 15 17.73 -21.58 11.25
CA PHE A 15 18.53 -20.91 10.20
C PHE A 15 20.02 -21.26 10.34
N ASP A 16 20.34 -22.55 10.42
CA ASP A 16 21.71 -23.07 10.60
C ASP A 16 22.52 -23.20 9.31
N GLN A 17 21.94 -22.89 8.16
CA GLN A 17 22.59 -23.07 6.86
C GLN A 17 23.61 -21.96 6.59
N GLN A 18 24.77 -22.34 6.03
CA GLN A 18 25.91 -21.44 5.82
C GLN A 18 25.58 -20.15 5.05
N ASN A 19 24.62 -20.21 4.12
CA ASN A 19 24.27 -19.10 3.23
C ASN A 19 23.03 -18.33 3.70
N VAL A 20 22.56 -18.56 4.93
CA VAL A 20 21.37 -17.94 5.49
C VAL A 20 21.73 -17.28 6.82
N GLU A 21 21.35 -16.03 6.99
CA GLU A 21 21.57 -15.30 8.24
C GLU A 21 20.25 -14.71 8.73
N LEU A 22 19.88 -15.09 9.96
CA LEU A 22 18.76 -14.50 10.68
C LEU A 22 19.22 -13.22 11.39
N ILE A 23 18.61 -12.11 11.02
CA ILE A 23 18.90 -10.79 11.55
C ILE A 23 17.77 -10.36 12.49
N PRO A 24 18.01 -10.22 13.80
CA PRO A 24 17.01 -9.68 14.71
C PRO A 24 16.76 -8.20 14.39
N ASN A 25 15.48 -7.80 14.40
CA ASN A 25 15.10 -6.42 14.21
C ASN A 25 13.92 -6.05 15.12
N ARG A 26 13.90 -4.79 15.55
CA ARG A 26 12.71 -4.24 16.19
C ARG A 26 11.58 -4.08 15.15
N ASN A 27 10.32 -4.04 15.56
CA ASN A 27 9.23 -3.95 14.59
C ASN A 27 9.07 -2.50 14.08
N VAL A 28 9.73 -2.22 12.96
CA VAL A 28 9.62 -0.97 12.20
C VAL A 28 8.77 -1.13 10.94
N GLY A 29 8.02 -2.23 10.85
CA GLY A 29 7.19 -2.60 9.70
C GLY A 29 7.99 -3.11 8.50
N GLY A 30 7.29 -3.47 7.42
CA GLY A 30 7.87 -4.08 6.22
C GLY A 30 8.99 -3.25 5.60
N SER A 31 8.79 -1.93 5.45
CA SER A 31 9.79 -1.03 4.87
C SER A 31 11.09 -1.03 5.67
N GLY A 32 10.97 -1.07 7.01
CA GLY A 32 12.11 -1.14 7.90
C GLY A 32 12.80 -2.50 7.93
N GLY A 33 12.06 -3.60 7.69
CA GLY A 33 12.62 -4.93 7.50
C GLY A 33 13.52 -5.00 6.27
N PHE A 34 12.98 -4.59 5.12
CA PHE A 34 13.75 -4.49 3.87
C PHE A 34 14.97 -3.60 4.03
N THR A 35 14.81 -2.44 4.67
CA THR A 35 15.92 -1.49 4.85
C THR A 35 16.98 -2.02 5.81
N ARG A 36 16.61 -2.77 6.87
CA ARG A 36 17.57 -3.41 7.79
C ARG A 36 18.42 -4.46 7.08
N GLY A 37 17.83 -5.27 6.21
CA GLY A 37 18.55 -6.24 5.40
C GLY A 37 19.46 -5.57 4.37
N LEU A 38 18.99 -4.50 3.74
CA LEU A 38 19.79 -3.70 2.81
C LEU A 38 20.99 -3.04 3.51
N ILE A 39 20.81 -2.48 4.71
CA ILE A 39 21.92 -1.91 5.50
C ILE A 39 22.95 -2.97 5.87
N GLN A 40 22.51 -4.18 6.26
CA GLN A 40 23.43 -5.29 6.50
C GLN A 40 24.31 -5.54 5.27
N ALA A 41 23.68 -5.74 4.12
CA ALA A 41 24.36 -6.07 2.88
C ALA A 41 25.31 -4.95 2.43
N LEU A 42 24.95 -3.69 2.67
CA LEU A 42 25.81 -2.53 2.40
C LEU A 42 27.01 -2.46 3.34
N ASP A 43 26.81 -2.75 4.64
CA ASP A 43 27.88 -2.75 5.64
C ASP A 43 28.90 -3.87 5.38
N GLU A 44 28.45 -5.04 4.92
CA GLU A 44 29.35 -6.14 4.51
C GLU A 44 30.14 -5.83 3.24
N ASN A 45 29.59 -4.97 2.37
CA ASN A 45 30.29 -4.39 1.22
C ASN A 45 30.83 -5.41 0.19
N ILE A 46 30.36 -6.66 0.21
CA ILE A 46 30.75 -7.73 -0.75
C ILE A 46 29.72 -7.98 -1.85
N TYR A 47 28.51 -7.44 -1.74
CA TYR A 47 27.42 -7.64 -2.70
C TYR A 47 27.35 -6.52 -3.72
N THR A 48 27.09 -6.90 -4.98
CA THR A 48 26.94 -5.96 -6.11
C THR A 48 25.48 -5.63 -6.41
N HIS A 49 24.57 -6.55 -6.12
CA HIS A 49 23.14 -6.45 -6.37
C HIS A 49 22.34 -6.93 -5.16
N PHE A 50 21.11 -6.46 -5.05
CA PHE A 50 20.16 -6.81 -4.01
C PHE A 50 18.86 -7.27 -4.64
N LEU A 51 18.19 -8.22 -3.99
CA LEU A 51 16.84 -8.67 -4.34
C LEU A 51 16.00 -8.62 -3.07
N LEU A 52 14.96 -7.77 -3.06
CA LEU A 52 13.95 -7.74 -2.01
C LEU A 52 12.84 -8.73 -2.35
N MET A 53 12.40 -9.49 -1.34
CA MET A 53 11.33 -10.48 -1.45
C MET A 53 10.49 -10.55 -0.18
N ASP A 54 9.19 -10.79 -0.34
CA ASP A 54 8.30 -11.12 0.77
C ASP A 54 8.47 -12.59 1.19
N ASP A 55 8.08 -12.92 2.42
CA ASP A 55 8.16 -14.26 3.01
C ASP A 55 6.94 -15.15 2.68
N ASP A 56 5.83 -14.56 2.26
CA ASP A 56 4.57 -15.23 1.93
C ASP A 56 4.34 -15.38 0.40
N VAL A 57 5.42 -15.55 -0.36
CA VAL A 57 5.40 -15.84 -1.80
C VAL A 57 5.60 -17.32 -2.11
N GLU A 58 4.96 -17.81 -3.18
CA GLU A 58 5.48 -18.98 -3.89
C GLU A 58 6.41 -18.50 -5.02
N LEU A 59 7.61 -19.09 -5.07
CA LEU A 59 8.68 -18.71 -5.97
C LEU A 59 9.06 -19.88 -6.88
N ASP A 60 9.18 -19.60 -8.18
CA ASP A 60 10.02 -20.41 -9.08
C ASP A 60 11.45 -19.87 -9.00
N SER A 61 12.40 -20.71 -8.55
CA SER A 61 13.81 -20.32 -8.40
C SER A 61 14.43 -19.80 -9.70
N GLU A 62 13.91 -20.23 -10.85
CA GLU A 62 14.34 -19.73 -12.16
C GLU A 62 14.10 -18.22 -12.30
N SER A 63 13.10 -17.63 -11.62
CA SER A 63 12.91 -16.17 -11.56
C SER A 63 14.14 -15.44 -11.00
N ILE A 64 14.83 -16.04 -10.02
CA ILE A 64 16.08 -15.49 -9.47
C ILE A 64 17.23 -15.73 -10.44
N TYR A 65 17.36 -16.95 -10.99
CA TYR A 65 18.46 -17.28 -11.89
C TYR A 65 18.47 -16.42 -13.15
N ARG A 66 17.30 -16.00 -13.66
CA ARG A 66 17.18 -15.07 -14.79
C ARG A 66 17.76 -13.68 -14.53
N LEU A 67 17.89 -13.25 -13.27
CA LEU A 67 18.51 -11.96 -12.95
C LEU A 67 20.01 -11.95 -13.29
N PHE A 68 20.72 -13.07 -13.12
CA PHE A 68 22.16 -13.13 -13.37
C PHE A 68 22.54 -12.80 -14.81
N PRO A 69 22.03 -13.50 -15.85
CA PRO A 69 22.36 -13.15 -17.24
C PRO A 69 21.82 -11.77 -17.61
N LEU A 70 20.66 -11.34 -17.07
CA LEU A 70 20.14 -10.01 -17.33
C LEU A 70 21.11 -8.92 -16.88
N TYR A 71 21.70 -9.06 -15.69
CA TYR A 71 22.70 -8.12 -15.17
C TYR A 71 24.08 -8.29 -15.80
N GLU A 72 24.48 -9.51 -16.15
CA GLU A 72 25.77 -9.79 -16.80
C GLU A 72 25.87 -9.20 -18.21
N TYR A 73 24.77 -9.26 -18.98
CA TYR A 73 24.71 -8.72 -20.35
C TYR A 73 24.17 -7.29 -20.43
N ALA A 74 23.86 -6.67 -19.29
CA ALA A 74 23.35 -5.30 -19.23
C ALA A 74 24.42 -4.29 -19.70
N ASN A 75 24.06 -3.44 -20.67
CA ASN A 75 24.93 -2.32 -21.09
C ASN A 75 24.73 -1.06 -20.21
N GLN A 76 23.73 -1.07 -19.34
CA GLN A 76 23.41 0.02 -18.43
C GLN A 76 22.77 -0.54 -17.16
N ASP A 77 22.90 0.19 -16.06
CA ASP A 77 22.36 -0.21 -14.75
C ASP A 77 20.82 -0.08 -14.72
N PHE A 78 20.14 -1.07 -14.15
CA PHE A 78 18.68 -1.10 -14.01
C PHE A 78 18.18 -1.88 -12.78
N ALA A 79 16.94 -1.61 -12.39
CA ALA A 79 16.17 -2.39 -11.44
C ALA A 79 15.17 -3.28 -12.18
N VAL A 80 14.89 -4.45 -11.61
CA VAL A 80 13.92 -5.42 -12.14
C VAL A 80 12.72 -5.49 -11.21
N SER A 81 11.53 -5.26 -11.77
CA SER A 81 10.25 -5.52 -11.13
C SER A 81 9.80 -6.94 -11.50
N GLY A 82 9.77 -7.84 -10.53
CA GLY A 82 9.16 -9.16 -10.72
C GLY A 82 7.64 -9.06 -10.68
N ALA A 83 6.97 -9.70 -11.65
CA ALA A 83 5.52 -9.69 -11.71
C ALA A 83 4.91 -10.47 -10.53
N MET A 84 3.84 -9.94 -9.97
CA MET A 84 2.97 -10.69 -9.07
C MET A 84 1.91 -11.44 -9.89
N LEU A 85 1.93 -12.76 -9.78
CA LEU A 85 0.83 -13.64 -10.15
C LEU A 85 -0.12 -13.79 -8.96
N ASP A 86 -1.40 -13.91 -9.25
CA ASP A 86 -2.42 -14.09 -8.21
C ASP A 86 -2.32 -15.51 -7.64
N LEU A 87 -2.01 -15.63 -6.34
CA LEU A 87 -1.87 -16.93 -5.66
C LEU A 87 -3.16 -17.76 -5.69
N TYR A 88 -4.33 -17.11 -5.69
CA TYR A 88 -5.63 -17.78 -5.74
C TYR A 88 -6.11 -18.05 -7.17
N LYS A 89 -5.59 -17.30 -8.14
CA LYS A 89 -5.85 -17.48 -9.59
C LYS A 89 -4.51 -17.61 -10.32
N LYS A 90 -3.82 -18.75 -10.16
CA LYS A 90 -2.41 -18.93 -10.55
C LYS A 90 -2.04 -18.55 -11.99
N SER A 91 -2.98 -18.55 -12.95
CA SER A 91 -2.73 -18.13 -14.34
C SER A 91 -2.95 -16.62 -14.59
N MET A 92 -3.28 -15.83 -13.57
CA MET A 92 -3.57 -14.40 -13.69
C MET A 92 -2.38 -13.56 -13.25
N VAL A 93 -1.92 -12.66 -14.12
CA VAL A 93 -1.04 -11.56 -13.73
C VAL A 93 -1.84 -10.53 -12.95
N TYR A 94 -1.44 -10.33 -11.70
CA TYR A 94 -1.96 -9.26 -10.89
C TYR A 94 -1.24 -7.95 -11.21
N GLU A 95 0.08 -7.94 -11.24
CA GLU A 95 0.83 -6.71 -11.54
C GLU A 95 2.28 -7.00 -11.96
N ALA A 96 2.71 -6.52 -13.13
CA ALA A 96 4.10 -6.63 -13.56
C ALA A 96 5.00 -5.50 -13.02
N GLY A 97 4.38 -4.37 -12.73
CA GLY A 97 4.90 -3.10 -12.24
C GLY A 97 3.75 -2.10 -12.29
N ALA A 98 3.96 -0.84 -11.92
CA ALA A 98 2.85 0.12 -11.94
C ALA A 98 3.28 1.55 -12.26
N LEU A 99 2.30 2.30 -12.76
CA LEU A 99 2.37 3.74 -12.89
C LEU A 99 1.78 4.39 -11.64
N TYR A 100 2.34 5.52 -11.23
CA TYR A 100 2.00 6.25 -10.02
C TYR A 100 1.64 7.70 -10.33
N GLY A 101 0.72 8.28 -9.54
CA GLY A 101 0.27 9.66 -9.75
C GLY A 101 -0.71 9.80 -10.92
N ILE A 102 -1.23 8.70 -11.45
CA ILE A 102 -2.14 8.70 -12.61
C ILE A 102 -3.35 7.80 -12.43
N HIS A 103 -4.39 8.07 -13.22
CA HIS A 103 -5.55 7.22 -13.44
C HIS A 103 -5.98 7.30 -14.90
N PHE A 104 -6.66 6.29 -15.44
CA PHE A 104 -7.24 6.36 -16.78
C PHE A 104 -8.67 6.89 -16.73
N GLY A 105 -8.90 8.04 -17.38
CA GLY A 105 -10.23 8.62 -17.51
C GLY A 105 -11.16 7.75 -18.37
N ALA A 106 -12.44 8.10 -18.41
CA ALA A 106 -13.45 7.36 -19.19
C ALA A 106 -13.14 7.29 -20.70
N ASN A 107 -12.30 8.17 -21.21
CA ASN A 107 -11.81 8.19 -22.59
C ASN A 107 -10.53 7.36 -22.80
N GLY A 108 -10.09 6.60 -21.80
CA GLY A 108 -8.86 5.81 -21.82
C GLY A 108 -7.57 6.62 -21.74
N LYS A 109 -7.62 7.94 -21.56
CA LYS A 109 -6.42 8.79 -21.47
C LYS A 109 -5.92 8.88 -20.03
N PRO A 110 -4.59 8.90 -19.81
CA PRO A 110 -4.03 9.12 -18.49
C PRO A 110 -4.37 10.53 -18.02
N VAL A 111 -4.80 10.65 -16.77
CA VAL A 111 -5.06 11.90 -16.07
C VAL A 111 -4.33 11.88 -14.73
N HIS A 112 -3.77 13.02 -14.37
CA HIS A 112 -3.10 13.20 -13.08
C HIS A 112 -4.07 12.88 -11.92
N SER A 113 -3.61 12.03 -11.02
CA SER A 113 -4.32 11.59 -9.83
C SER A 113 -3.28 11.31 -8.74
N PRO A 114 -3.10 12.21 -7.75
CA PRO A 114 -2.02 12.12 -6.76
C PRO A 114 -1.88 10.74 -6.12
N PHE A 115 -2.98 10.11 -5.73
CA PHE A 115 -2.97 8.77 -5.09
C PHE A 115 -3.39 7.66 -6.06
N GLY A 116 -3.39 7.97 -7.36
CA GLY A 116 -3.73 7.03 -8.42
C GLY A 116 -2.57 6.07 -8.66
N ARG A 117 -2.92 4.82 -8.89
CA ARG A 117 -2.02 3.75 -9.33
C ARG A 117 -2.67 3.05 -10.51
N VAL A 118 -1.86 2.71 -11.51
CA VAL A 118 -2.28 1.84 -12.60
C VAL A 118 -1.33 0.63 -12.63
N PRO A 119 -1.78 -0.56 -12.20
CA PRO A 119 -1.01 -1.78 -12.35
C PRO A 119 -0.89 -2.16 -13.84
N LEU A 120 0.33 -2.46 -14.26
CA LEU A 120 0.67 -2.90 -15.61
C LEU A 120 0.43 -4.40 -15.75
N LYS A 121 -0.04 -4.80 -16.94
CA LYS A 121 -0.46 -6.19 -17.26
C LYS A 121 -1.49 -6.76 -16.26
N HIS A 122 -2.25 -5.91 -15.59
CA HIS A 122 -3.25 -6.33 -14.62
C HIS A 122 -4.39 -7.13 -15.26
N LYS A 123 -4.86 -8.16 -14.57
CA LYS A 123 -5.93 -9.07 -15.01
C LYS A 123 -5.63 -9.77 -16.34
N LEU A 124 -4.35 -10.00 -16.63
CA LEU A 124 -3.95 -10.73 -17.80
C LEU A 124 -3.95 -12.23 -17.52
N ASN A 125 -4.81 -12.99 -18.19
CA ASN A 125 -4.85 -14.45 -18.06
C ASN A 125 -3.84 -15.09 -19.02
N LEU A 126 -2.78 -15.70 -18.48
CA LEU A 126 -1.69 -16.28 -19.26
C LEU A 126 -2.11 -17.47 -20.14
N GLU A 127 -3.17 -18.20 -19.78
CA GLU A 127 -3.67 -19.33 -20.57
C GLU A 127 -4.46 -18.88 -21.81
N LYS A 128 -5.00 -17.65 -21.78
CA LYS A 128 -5.88 -17.10 -22.83
C LYS A 128 -5.25 -15.99 -23.66
N THR A 129 -4.07 -15.54 -23.27
CA THR A 129 -3.42 -14.36 -23.84
C THR A 129 -2.34 -14.79 -24.83
N THR A 130 -2.24 -14.08 -25.95
CA THR A 130 -1.10 -14.25 -26.86
C THR A 130 0.15 -13.61 -26.27
N THR A 131 1.30 -14.27 -26.37
CA THR A 131 2.57 -13.79 -25.79
C THR A 131 3.01 -12.40 -26.31
N ASN A 132 2.43 -11.92 -27.42
CA ASN A 132 2.71 -10.61 -28.01
C ASN A 132 2.50 -9.43 -27.05
N ILE A 133 1.58 -9.51 -26.09
CA ILE A 133 1.38 -8.41 -25.13
C ILE A 133 2.59 -8.18 -24.23
N PHE A 134 3.44 -9.19 -24.06
CA PHE A 134 4.68 -9.10 -23.31
C PHE A 134 5.85 -8.56 -24.14
N LEU A 135 5.66 -8.37 -25.45
CA LEU A 135 6.65 -7.72 -26.33
C LEU A 135 6.55 -6.20 -26.30
N THR A 136 5.47 -5.64 -25.75
CA THR A 136 5.36 -4.19 -25.59
C THR A 136 6.24 -3.75 -24.42
N GLU A 137 7.14 -2.82 -24.66
CA GLU A 137 7.92 -2.19 -23.59
C GLU A 137 7.01 -1.39 -22.68
N ASP A 138 6.90 -1.84 -21.43
CA ASP A 138 6.29 -1.06 -20.38
C ASP A 138 7.33 -0.11 -19.77
N ASN A 139 6.89 1.06 -19.30
CA ASN A 139 7.74 2.01 -18.58
C ASN A 139 7.18 2.23 -17.17
N PRO A 140 7.30 1.24 -16.25
CA PRO A 140 6.80 1.35 -14.90
C PRO A 140 7.40 2.57 -14.18
N ASP A 141 6.63 3.16 -13.28
CA ASP A 141 7.14 4.17 -12.35
C ASP A 141 7.81 3.51 -11.14
N TYR A 142 7.38 2.29 -10.79
CA TYR A 142 7.96 1.50 -9.72
C TYR A 142 7.67 0.00 -9.90
N GLY A 143 8.46 -0.82 -9.21
CA GLY A 143 8.17 -2.23 -8.92
C GLY A 143 8.02 -2.41 -7.41
N ALA A 144 7.30 -3.44 -7.00
CA ALA A 144 7.02 -3.65 -5.59
C ALA A 144 7.96 -4.69 -4.96
N PHE A 145 8.14 -4.57 -3.64
CA PHE A 145 9.19 -5.28 -2.91
C PHE A 145 8.96 -6.78 -2.68
N TRP A 146 7.84 -7.35 -3.15
CA TRP A 146 7.66 -8.81 -3.19
C TRP A 146 8.69 -9.49 -4.10
N PHE A 147 9.17 -8.79 -5.12
CA PHE A 147 10.30 -9.19 -5.97
C PHE A 147 10.86 -7.95 -6.66
N PHE A 148 11.87 -7.31 -6.06
CA PHE A 148 12.49 -6.11 -6.63
C PHE A 148 14.01 -6.21 -6.56
N ALA A 149 14.66 -6.33 -7.72
CA ALA A 149 16.10 -6.41 -7.82
C ALA A 149 16.71 -5.08 -8.27
N PHE A 150 17.87 -4.71 -7.72
CA PHE A 150 18.59 -3.48 -8.10
C PHE A 150 20.07 -3.59 -7.72
N SER A 151 20.90 -2.79 -8.37
CA SER A 151 22.34 -2.72 -8.06
C SER A 151 22.62 -1.89 -6.80
N LYS A 152 23.80 -2.10 -6.23
CA LYS A 152 24.33 -1.25 -5.17
C LYS A 152 24.53 0.20 -5.60
N GLU A 153 24.84 0.43 -6.87
CA GLU A 153 25.01 1.76 -7.45
C GLU A 153 23.72 2.59 -7.43
N ILE A 154 22.56 1.94 -7.62
CA ILE A 154 21.26 2.60 -7.47
C ILE A 154 21.11 3.18 -6.06
N VAL A 155 21.40 2.38 -5.03
CA VAL A 155 21.31 2.84 -3.62
C VAL A 155 22.31 3.96 -3.33
N ALA A 156 23.54 3.84 -3.84
CA ALA A 156 24.57 4.87 -3.67
C ALA A 156 24.13 6.23 -4.25
N LYS A 157 23.39 6.22 -5.38
CA LYS A 157 22.91 7.44 -6.05
C LYS A 157 21.67 8.04 -5.41
N ILE A 158 20.76 7.21 -4.90
CA ILE A 158 19.44 7.70 -4.46
C ILE A 158 19.22 7.67 -2.95
N GLY A 159 19.98 6.88 -2.20
CA GLY A 159 19.80 6.62 -0.77
C GLY A 159 18.87 5.44 -0.47
N LEU A 160 18.63 5.19 0.82
CA LEU A 160 17.76 4.11 1.31
C LEU A 160 16.27 4.44 1.12
N PRO A 161 15.36 3.44 1.25
CA PRO A 161 13.92 3.68 1.28
C PRO A 161 13.50 4.67 2.38
N MET A 162 12.38 5.35 2.19
CA MET A 162 11.79 6.19 3.23
C MET A 162 11.36 5.35 4.44
N PRO A 163 11.45 5.89 5.68
CA PRO A 163 11.09 5.18 6.91
C PRO A 163 9.59 5.15 7.17
N TYR A 164 8.88 4.61 6.19
CA TYR A 164 7.51 4.20 6.35
C TYR A 164 7.46 2.92 7.17
N PHE A 165 6.29 2.64 7.76
CA PHE A 165 6.08 1.37 8.43
C PHE A 165 5.68 0.31 7.40
N ILE A 166 4.68 0.65 6.58
CA ILE A 166 4.24 -0.10 5.40
C ILE A 166 3.68 0.87 4.36
N LYS A 167 3.54 0.42 3.12
CA LYS A 167 2.88 1.09 1.97
C LYS A 167 3.62 2.33 1.46
N VAL A 168 3.61 2.46 0.12
CA VAL A 168 4.13 3.61 -0.62
C VAL A 168 5.66 3.73 -0.55
N ASP A 169 6.32 2.83 0.17
CA ASP A 169 7.77 2.68 0.25
C ASP A 169 8.36 2.20 -1.07
N ASP A 170 7.76 1.17 -1.65
CA ASP A 170 8.05 0.69 -3.00
C ASP A 170 7.81 1.77 -4.07
N MET A 171 6.66 2.45 -3.99
CA MET A 171 6.27 3.52 -4.90
C MET A 171 7.25 4.69 -4.84
N GLU A 172 7.59 5.15 -3.63
CA GLU A 172 8.54 6.24 -3.42
C GLU A 172 9.92 5.86 -3.93
N PHE A 173 10.42 4.68 -3.57
CA PHE A 173 11.74 4.23 -3.99
C PHE A 173 11.85 4.08 -5.51
N GLY A 174 10.90 3.38 -6.14
CA GLY A 174 10.89 3.18 -7.58
C GLY A 174 10.72 4.48 -8.37
N THR A 175 9.85 5.38 -7.91
CA THR A 175 9.69 6.67 -8.60
C THR A 175 10.93 7.56 -8.46
N ARG A 176 11.60 7.53 -7.30
CA ARG A 176 12.89 8.20 -7.10
C ARG A 176 14.00 7.61 -7.98
N ILE A 177 14.03 6.28 -8.15
CA ILE A 177 14.90 5.62 -9.13
C ILE A 177 14.65 6.21 -10.52
N LYS A 178 13.38 6.25 -10.97
CA LYS A 178 13.00 6.74 -12.30
C LYS A 178 13.39 8.20 -12.53
N GLU A 179 13.08 9.07 -11.58
CA GLU A 179 13.32 10.52 -11.68
C GLU A 179 14.81 10.88 -11.71
N ARG A 180 15.64 10.15 -10.96
CA ARG A 180 17.07 10.48 -10.82
C ARG A 180 17.94 9.79 -11.86
N LEU A 181 17.49 8.65 -12.40
CA LEU A 181 18.32 7.79 -13.24
C LEU A 181 17.75 7.59 -14.65
N GLY A 182 16.55 8.07 -14.96
CA GLY A 182 16.02 8.13 -16.33
C GLY A 182 15.46 6.81 -16.87
N ASN A 183 14.49 6.22 -16.16
CA ASN A 183 13.77 4.97 -16.50
C ASN A 183 14.57 3.66 -16.41
N PRO A 184 15.24 3.35 -15.28
CA PRO A 184 15.97 2.11 -15.13
C PRO A 184 15.08 0.98 -14.59
N ILE A 185 13.74 1.02 -14.64
CA ILE A 185 12.92 -0.06 -14.07
C ILE A 185 12.29 -0.87 -15.20
N VAL A 186 12.55 -2.17 -15.21
CA VAL A 186 12.05 -3.09 -16.23
C VAL A 186 11.23 -4.21 -15.59
N ALA A 187 10.07 -4.51 -16.18
CA ALA A 187 9.24 -5.65 -15.80
C ALA A 187 9.43 -6.78 -16.83
N PHE A 188 10.37 -7.69 -16.58
CA PHE A 188 10.70 -8.75 -17.53
C PHE A 188 9.65 -9.87 -17.53
N PRO A 189 9.13 -10.26 -18.71
CA PRO A 189 8.31 -11.45 -18.84
C PRO A 189 9.06 -12.70 -18.35
N GLY A 190 8.40 -13.52 -17.53
CA GLY A 190 8.99 -14.73 -16.96
C GLY A 190 9.73 -14.52 -15.64
N ILE A 191 9.88 -13.29 -15.14
CA ILE A 191 10.31 -13.06 -13.74
C ILE A 191 9.07 -12.75 -12.94
N ALA A 192 8.66 -13.69 -12.09
CA ALA A 192 7.44 -13.56 -11.31
C ALA A 192 7.46 -14.36 -10.01
N VAL A 193 6.54 -14.00 -9.11
CA VAL A 193 6.18 -14.73 -7.89
C VAL A 193 4.66 -14.85 -7.80
N TRP A 194 4.15 -15.92 -7.20
CA TRP A 194 2.75 -15.93 -6.75
C TRP A 194 2.69 -15.37 -5.34
N HIS A 195 1.78 -14.42 -5.12
CA HIS A 195 1.60 -13.80 -3.81
C HIS A 195 0.10 -13.57 -3.56
N GLU A 196 -0.29 -13.53 -2.29
CA GLU A 196 -1.68 -13.25 -1.90
C GLU A 196 -2.15 -11.88 -2.46
N PRO A 197 -3.25 -11.84 -3.24
CA PRO A 197 -3.68 -10.61 -3.91
C PRO A 197 -4.30 -9.59 -2.96
N PHE A 198 -4.21 -8.29 -3.29
CA PHE A 198 -4.67 -7.22 -2.38
C PHE A 198 -6.19 -7.17 -2.19
N TYR A 199 -7.00 -7.78 -3.05
CA TYR A 199 -8.44 -7.85 -2.82
C TYR A 199 -8.81 -8.74 -1.62
N ALA A 200 -7.93 -9.68 -1.27
CA ALA A 200 -8.11 -10.56 -0.11
C ALA A 200 -7.62 -9.90 1.20
N LYS A 201 -6.55 -9.10 1.16
CA LYS A 201 -6.02 -8.36 2.31
C LYS A 201 -6.61 -6.94 2.38
N ASN A 202 -7.52 -6.66 3.32
CA ASN A 202 -8.00 -5.28 3.55
C ASN A 202 -8.08 -4.87 5.04
N PRO A 203 -6.95 -4.82 5.77
CA PRO A 203 -6.95 -4.29 7.13
C PRO A 203 -7.25 -2.79 7.12
N VAL A 204 -8.22 -2.36 7.92
CA VAL A 204 -8.66 -0.95 7.97
C VAL A 204 -7.51 0.02 8.27
N TRP A 205 -6.59 -0.36 9.17
CA TRP A 205 -5.44 0.45 9.57
C TRP A 205 -4.45 0.75 8.44
N VAL A 206 -4.46 0.00 7.34
CA VAL A 206 -3.62 0.28 6.17
C VAL A 206 -3.94 1.66 5.56
N ASN A 207 -5.20 2.09 5.65
CA ASN A 207 -5.64 3.40 5.15
C ASN A 207 -4.93 4.57 5.83
N TYR A 208 -4.51 4.41 7.10
CA TYR A 208 -3.73 5.43 7.82
C TYR A 208 -2.37 5.62 7.17
N TYR A 209 -1.63 4.53 6.98
CA TYR A 209 -0.29 4.57 6.40
C TYR A 209 -0.34 5.02 4.94
N ALA A 210 -1.25 4.47 4.12
CA ALA A 210 -1.40 4.89 2.73
C ALA A 210 -1.68 6.40 2.61
N THR A 211 -2.63 6.92 3.39
CA THR A 211 -2.96 8.36 3.39
C THR A 211 -1.74 9.21 3.76
N ARG A 212 -1.11 8.89 4.89
CA ARG A 212 0.04 9.65 5.40
C ARG A 212 1.22 9.59 4.43
N ASN A 213 1.59 8.40 3.98
CA ASN A 213 2.80 8.18 3.21
C ASN A 213 2.66 8.73 1.78
N HIS A 214 1.49 8.66 1.15
CA HIS A 214 1.27 9.34 -0.13
C HIS A 214 1.51 10.85 -0.01
N LEU A 215 0.99 11.50 1.03
CA LEU A 215 1.19 12.93 1.24
C LEU A 215 2.68 13.27 1.45
N ILE A 216 3.42 12.47 2.22
CA ILE A 216 4.86 12.62 2.40
C ILE A 216 5.60 12.47 1.07
N THR A 217 5.34 11.39 0.33
CA THR A 217 5.95 11.12 -0.98
C THR A 217 5.68 12.24 -1.98
N HIS A 218 4.47 12.80 -1.98
CA HIS A 218 4.15 13.99 -2.76
C HIS A 218 5.05 15.15 -2.34
N SER A 219 5.06 15.58 -1.08
CA SER A 219 5.90 16.71 -0.63
C SER A 219 7.38 16.62 -1.02
N ILE A 220 7.93 15.41 -1.08
CA ILE A 220 9.33 15.17 -1.44
C ILE A 220 9.56 15.31 -2.96
N ARG A 221 8.64 14.81 -3.78
CA ARG A 221 8.79 14.71 -5.24
C ARG A 221 8.13 15.87 -5.99
N GLU A 222 6.86 16.13 -5.70
CA GLU A 222 5.98 17.06 -6.43
C GLU A 222 5.21 17.99 -5.48
N SER A 223 4.97 19.23 -5.88
CA SER A 223 4.13 20.13 -5.06
C SER A 223 2.65 19.83 -5.29
N LEU A 224 2.12 18.82 -4.59
CA LEU A 224 0.67 18.61 -4.49
C LEU A 224 0.04 19.86 -3.86
N ARG A 225 -0.93 20.47 -4.55
CA ARG A 225 -1.58 21.67 -4.01
C ARG A 225 -2.54 21.28 -2.89
N TYR A 226 -2.65 22.16 -1.89
CA TYR A 226 -3.50 21.92 -0.72
C TYR A 226 -4.96 21.56 -1.08
N LEU A 227 -5.57 22.35 -1.96
CA LEU A 227 -6.96 22.13 -2.38
C LEU A 227 -7.13 20.83 -3.17
N GLU A 228 -6.09 20.37 -3.87
CA GLU A 228 -6.12 19.07 -4.55
C GLU A 228 -6.09 17.94 -3.52
N ALA A 229 -5.15 17.98 -2.57
CA ALA A 229 -5.09 17.00 -1.48
C ALA A 229 -6.42 16.91 -0.71
N VAL A 230 -6.96 18.07 -0.28
CA VAL A 230 -8.25 18.14 0.42
C VAL A 230 -9.38 17.59 -0.44
N LYS A 231 -9.43 17.90 -1.74
CA LYS A 231 -10.47 17.37 -2.63
C LYS A 231 -10.41 15.84 -2.74
N PHE A 232 -9.22 15.26 -2.90
CA PHE A 232 -9.05 13.80 -2.97
C PHE A 232 -9.43 13.12 -1.66
N LEU A 233 -8.91 13.62 -0.53
CA LEU A 233 -9.19 13.11 0.81
C LEU A 233 -10.68 13.25 1.17
N THR A 234 -11.31 14.37 0.81
CA THR A 234 -12.75 14.58 1.01
C THR A 234 -13.57 13.58 0.22
N LYS A 235 -13.22 13.32 -1.06
CA LYS A 235 -13.91 12.32 -1.89
C LYS A 235 -13.79 10.91 -1.29
N ALA A 236 -12.60 10.54 -0.82
CA ALA A 236 -12.37 9.26 -0.15
C ALA A 236 -13.14 9.16 1.17
N LEU A 237 -13.15 10.23 1.98
CA LEU A 237 -13.94 10.30 3.21
C LEU A 237 -15.43 10.09 2.93
N PHE A 238 -16.01 10.80 1.97
CA PHE A 238 -17.42 10.64 1.61
C PHE A 238 -17.74 9.21 1.17
N TYR A 239 -16.85 8.59 0.40
CA TYR A 239 -17.02 7.18 0.02
C TYR A 239 -17.13 6.28 1.26
N GLN A 240 -16.25 6.45 2.25
CA GLN A 240 -16.32 5.67 3.50
C GLN A 240 -17.59 5.96 4.31
N LEU A 241 -17.97 7.24 4.43
CA LEU A 241 -19.20 7.65 5.12
C LEU A 241 -20.45 7.05 4.46
N PHE A 242 -20.50 7.00 3.13
CA PHE A 242 -21.65 6.44 2.40
C PHE A 242 -21.80 4.93 2.59
N LEU A 243 -20.72 4.23 2.96
CA LEU A 243 -20.73 2.82 3.30
C LEU A 243 -20.80 2.54 4.81
N PHE A 244 -20.98 3.59 5.62
CA PHE A 244 -20.94 3.53 7.09
C PHE A 244 -19.64 2.94 7.64
N ASP A 245 -18.54 3.02 6.87
CA ASP A 245 -17.20 2.56 7.25
C ASP A 245 -16.46 3.68 8.00
N TYR A 246 -16.94 3.96 9.22
CA TYR A 246 -16.39 5.04 10.04
C TYR A 246 -14.96 4.76 10.53
N ASN A 247 -14.53 3.49 10.60
CA ASN A 247 -13.17 3.17 11.03
C ASN A 247 -12.18 3.52 9.91
N SER A 248 -12.50 3.21 8.64
CA SER A 248 -11.68 3.64 7.50
C SER A 248 -11.66 5.17 7.34
N ALA A 249 -12.80 5.83 7.59
CA ALA A 249 -12.85 7.30 7.63
C ALA A 249 -11.92 7.89 8.69
N GLU A 250 -11.90 7.32 9.89
CA GLU A 250 -11.02 7.74 10.98
C GLU A 250 -9.53 7.55 10.65
N MET A 251 -9.18 6.42 10.01
CA MET A 251 -7.81 6.18 9.54
C MET A 251 -7.34 7.23 8.55
N LEU A 252 -8.22 7.67 7.63
CA LEU A 252 -7.91 8.75 6.69
C LEU A 252 -7.65 10.07 7.41
N LEU A 253 -8.53 10.46 8.34
CA LEU A 253 -8.36 11.69 9.14
C LEU A 253 -7.04 11.66 9.91
N ARG A 254 -6.78 10.56 10.62
CA ARG A 254 -5.58 10.38 11.42
C ARG A 254 -4.30 10.38 10.58
N GLY A 255 -4.34 9.79 9.38
CA GLY A 255 -3.22 9.79 8.44
C GLY A 255 -2.88 11.20 7.96
N PHE A 256 -3.91 12.00 7.65
CA PHE A 256 -3.73 13.40 7.26
C PHE A 256 -3.22 14.26 8.41
N GLU A 257 -3.78 14.12 9.61
CA GLU A 257 -3.34 14.85 10.81
C GLU A 257 -1.86 14.56 11.13
N ASP A 258 -1.43 13.30 11.08
CA ASP A 258 -0.04 12.95 11.37
C ASP A 258 0.93 13.42 10.28
N TYR A 259 0.51 13.51 9.01
CA TYR A 259 1.30 14.18 7.96
C TYR A 259 1.51 15.68 8.29
N ILE A 260 0.45 16.38 8.71
CA ILE A 260 0.50 17.82 9.04
C ILE A 260 1.39 18.13 10.25
N LYS A 261 1.61 17.15 11.15
CA LYS A 261 2.56 17.28 12.28
C LYS A 261 4.01 17.37 11.82
N GLY A 262 4.32 16.93 10.61
CA GLY A 262 5.65 17.05 10.02
C GLY A 262 6.65 15.97 10.42
N PRO A 263 7.88 16.07 9.90
CA PRO A 263 8.89 15.02 9.94
C PRO A 263 9.38 14.65 11.34
N ASP A 264 9.45 15.61 12.27
CA ASP A 264 9.94 15.33 13.63
C ASP A 264 9.05 14.34 14.39
N LYS A 265 7.80 14.18 13.95
CA LYS A 265 6.91 13.16 14.51
C LYS A 265 7.43 11.74 14.23
N VAL A 266 8.08 11.49 13.09
CA VAL A 266 8.67 10.17 12.77
C VAL A 266 9.83 9.87 13.72
N LYS A 267 10.69 10.85 13.96
CA LYS A 267 11.88 10.70 14.83
C LYS A 267 11.51 10.45 16.30
N SER A 268 10.49 11.14 16.78
CA SER A 268 10.07 11.13 18.19
C SER A 268 9.07 10.03 18.55
N THR A 269 8.58 9.28 17.56
CA THR A 269 7.54 8.28 17.78
C THR A 269 8.11 6.88 17.70
N ASP A 270 7.83 6.09 18.74
CA ASP A 270 8.09 4.67 18.70
C ASP A 270 7.14 3.97 17.70
N PRO A 271 7.66 3.31 16.65
CA PRO A 271 6.84 2.74 15.58
C PRO A 271 5.91 1.62 16.06
N GLU A 272 6.32 0.82 17.05
CA GLU A 272 5.53 -0.29 17.58
C GLU A 272 4.34 0.22 18.38
N LYS A 273 4.60 1.18 19.28
CA LYS A 273 3.55 1.86 20.04
C LYS A 273 2.59 2.60 19.13
N LEU A 274 3.10 3.25 18.09
CA LEU A 274 2.25 3.90 17.09
C LEU A 274 1.38 2.87 16.39
N HIS A 275 1.96 1.78 15.87
CA HIS A 275 1.22 0.75 15.17
C HIS A 275 0.12 0.15 16.04
N ALA A 276 0.42 -0.22 17.28
CA ALA A 276 -0.57 -0.70 18.24
C ALA A 276 -1.74 0.30 18.41
N SER A 277 -1.43 1.58 18.60
CA SER A 277 -2.46 2.63 18.72
C SER A 277 -3.32 2.80 17.46
N ILE A 278 -2.73 2.62 16.26
CA ILE A 278 -3.46 2.71 14.99
C ILE A 278 -4.37 1.48 14.82
N VAL A 279 -3.91 0.29 15.20
CA VAL A 279 -4.73 -0.95 15.17
C VAL A 279 -5.91 -0.87 16.13
N GLU A 280 -5.73 -0.28 17.31
CA GLU A 280 -6.82 -0.01 18.25
C GLU A 280 -7.82 0.99 17.68
N LEU A 281 -7.32 2.11 17.16
CA LEU A 281 -8.13 3.16 16.55
C LEU A 281 -8.92 2.65 15.33
N SER A 282 -8.36 1.71 14.55
CA SER A 282 -9.05 1.10 13.41
C SER A 282 -10.22 0.20 13.80
N LYS A 283 -10.46 0.00 15.10
CA LYS A 283 -11.57 -0.77 15.67
C LYS A 283 -12.42 0.05 16.66
N MET A 284 -12.26 1.38 16.64
CA MET A 284 -12.90 2.31 17.58
C MET A 284 -14.42 2.25 17.50
N TYR A 285 -14.98 2.36 16.29
CA TYR A 285 -16.42 2.41 16.09
C TYR A 285 -17.01 1.01 15.99
N LYS A 286 -17.83 0.66 16.99
CA LYS A 286 -18.50 -0.65 17.12
C LYS A 286 -19.74 -0.83 16.23
N SER A 287 -20.15 0.22 15.50
CA SER A 287 -21.19 0.11 14.47
C SER A 287 -20.75 -0.71 13.26
N GLN A 288 -19.51 -1.22 13.27
CA GLN A 288 -18.95 -2.09 12.26
C GLN A 288 -18.51 -3.40 12.92
N SER A 289 -18.86 -4.52 12.30
CA SER A 289 -18.50 -5.85 12.79
C SER A 289 -18.10 -6.76 11.63
N LEU A 290 -17.18 -7.68 11.91
CA LEU A 290 -16.82 -8.77 11.00
C LEU A 290 -17.54 -10.03 11.48
N GLN A 291 -18.26 -10.67 10.56
CA GLN A 291 -18.92 -11.94 10.79
C GLN A 291 -18.26 -13.00 9.92
N TYR A 292 -17.67 -14.01 10.55
CA TYR A 292 -17.11 -15.16 9.86
C TYR A 292 -18.25 -16.13 9.53
N SER A 293 -18.27 -16.64 8.31
CA SER A 293 -19.23 -17.65 7.89
C SER A 293 -18.49 -18.83 7.27
N GLU A 294 -18.78 -20.04 7.74
CA GLU A 294 -18.22 -21.28 7.19
C GLU A 294 -18.76 -21.57 5.77
N SER A 295 -19.82 -20.88 5.32
CA SER A 295 -20.59 -21.23 4.12
C SER A 295 -20.64 -20.17 3.02
N THR A 296 -19.81 -19.12 3.06
CA THR A 296 -19.96 -17.96 2.14
C THR A 296 -19.38 -18.14 0.75
N ASN A 297 -18.54 -19.15 0.50
CA ASN A 297 -17.87 -19.31 -0.80
C ASN A 297 -18.84 -19.56 -1.97
N ASN A 298 -20.10 -19.95 -1.71
CA ASN A 298 -21.05 -20.34 -2.77
C ASN A 298 -22.37 -19.54 -2.82
N LYS A 299 -22.57 -18.49 -2.00
CA LYS A 299 -23.86 -17.76 -1.97
C LYS A 299 -23.89 -16.37 -2.61
N PHE A 300 -22.75 -15.81 -2.97
CA PHE A 300 -22.67 -14.47 -3.57
C PHE A 300 -22.05 -14.56 -4.96
N ASP A 301 -22.81 -15.06 -5.95
CA ASP A 301 -22.38 -15.01 -7.35
C ASP A 301 -22.48 -13.56 -7.86
N PRO A 302 -21.36 -12.89 -8.19
CA PRO A 302 -21.37 -11.52 -8.72
C PRO A 302 -22.24 -11.38 -9.98
N LYS A 303 -22.40 -12.47 -10.76
CA LYS A 303 -23.22 -12.47 -11.99
C LYS A 303 -24.72 -12.46 -11.69
N SER A 304 -25.15 -13.05 -10.56
CA SER A 304 -26.55 -13.01 -10.08
C SER A 304 -26.95 -11.65 -9.49
N LEU A 305 -25.97 -10.89 -8.95
CA LEU A 305 -26.13 -9.56 -8.36
C LEU A 305 -25.96 -8.40 -9.35
N ASN A 306 -25.69 -8.72 -10.62
CA ASN A 306 -25.38 -7.80 -11.70
C ASN A 306 -26.62 -7.02 -12.22
N GLN A 307 -27.63 -6.83 -11.37
CA GLN A 307 -28.54 -5.70 -11.54
C GLN A 307 -27.75 -4.46 -11.16
N GLN A 308 -27.06 -3.87 -12.15
CA GLN A 308 -26.77 -2.44 -12.09
C GLN A 308 -28.10 -1.72 -11.96
N THR A 309 -28.55 -1.46 -10.73
CA THR A 309 -29.62 -0.51 -10.49
C THR A 309 -29.19 0.78 -11.17
N LYS A 310 -29.85 1.14 -12.28
CA LYS A 310 -29.65 2.44 -12.93
C LYS A 310 -30.05 3.51 -11.92
N VAL A 311 -29.09 3.98 -11.14
CA VAL A 311 -29.29 5.07 -10.19
C VAL A 311 -29.43 6.34 -11.04
N THR A 312 -30.61 6.95 -10.99
CA THR A 312 -30.85 8.20 -11.70
C THR A 312 -29.96 9.32 -11.15
N PHE A 313 -29.66 10.31 -11.99
CA PHE A 313 -28.91 11.50 -11.56
C PHE A 313 -29.55 12.15 -10.31
N LEU A 314 -30.88 12.21 -10.28
CA LEU A 314 -31.62 12.75 -9.12
C LEU A 314 -31.36 11.94 -7.84
N LYS A 315 -31.46 10.60 -7.89
CA LYS A 315 -31.19 9.74 -6.73
C LYS A 315 -29.76 9.92 -6.23
N LYS A 316 -28.79 10.02 -7.14
CA LYS A 316 -27.39 10.29 -6.79
C LYS A 316 -27.22 11.65 -6.09
N THR A 317 -27.84 12.70 -6.63
CA THR A 317 -27.75 14.04 -6.06
C THR A 317 -28.39 14.11 -4.68
N ILE A 318 -29.58 13.53 -4.49
CA ILE A 318 -30.23 13.44 -3.17
C ILE A 318 -29.35 12.65 -2.21
N ALA A 319 -28.79 11.52 -2.65
CA ALA A 319 -27.88 10.73 -1.84
C ALA A 319 -26.66 11.53 -1.39
N LEU A 320 -26.01 12.28 -2.29
CA LEU A 320 -24.89 13.15 -1.91
C LEU A 320 -25.30 14.21 -0.88
N LEU A 321 -26.38 14.94 -1.14
CA LEU A 321 -26.85 16.05 -0.27
C LEU A 321 -27.29 15.58 1.11
N THR A 322 -27.71 14.31 1.24
CA THR A 322 -28.20 13.74 2.49
C THR A 322 -27.19 12.84 3.20
N LEU A 323 -25.92 12.86 2.77
CA LEU A 323 -24.86 11.98 3.25
C LEU A 323 -25.24 10.48 3.12
N ASN A 324 -25.84 10.09 2.01
CA ASN A 324 -26.38 8.75 1.74
C ASN A 324 -27.48 8.27 2.70
N GLY A 325 -28.14 9.18 3.41
CA GLY A 325 -29.23 8.87 4.34
C GLY A 325 -29.04 9.38 5.77
N HIS A 326 -27.84 9.85 6.14
CA HIS A 326 -27.61 10.37 7.50
C HIS A 326 -28.52 11.56 7.83
N LEU A 327 -28.84 12.42 6.85
CA LEU A 327 -29.67 13.60 7.03
C LEU A 327 -31.16 13.36 6.72
N ILE A 328 -31.54 12.14 6.37
CA ILE A 328 -32.93 11.78 6.05
C ILE A 328 -33.68 11.38 7.34
N PRO A 329 -34.95 11.77 7.54
CA PRO A 329 -35.79 11.30 8.64
C PRO A 329 -35.94 9.76 8.72
N ASN A 330 -36.09 9.22 9.93
CA ASN A 330 -36.13 7.76 10.17
C ASN A 330 -37.22 7.01 9.38
N PHE A 331 -38.37 7.64 9.15
CA PHE A 331 -39.50 7.01 8.43
C PHE A 331 -39.25 6.84 6.93
N LEU A 332 -38.25 7.52 6.37
CA LEU A 332 -37.82 7.36 4.97
C LEU A 332 -36.63 6.38 4.83
N LEU A 333 -36.12 5.84 5.94
CA LEU A 333 -35.04 4.87 5.93
C LEU A 333 -35.58 3.44 5.91
N SER A 334 -35.03 2.63 5.02
CA SER A 334 -35.35 1.21 4.94
C SER A 334 -34.55 0.40 5.97
N ASN A 335 -35.21 -0.57 6.61
CA ASN A 335 -34.57 -1.57 7.48
C ASN A 335 -33.95 -2.74 6.68
N GLU A 336 -34.16 -2.80 5.37
CA GLU A 336 -33.49 -3.79 4.52
C GLU A 336 -32.01 -3.48 4.41
N ASP A 337 -31.21 -4.53 4.29
CA ASP A 337 -29.77 -4.44 4.18
C ASP A 337 -29.36 -4.10 2.74
N ALA A 338 -28.38 -3.20 2.58
CA ALA A 338 -27.70 -3.01 1.31
C ALA A 338 -26.57 -4.04 1.17
N PHE A 339 -26.66 -4.95 0.21
CA PHE A 339 -25.57 -5.89 -0.07
C PHE A 339 -24.65 -5.32 -1.15
N LEU A 340 -23.34 -5.32 -0.87
CA LEU A 340 -22.30 -4.85 -1.78
C LEU A 340 -21.21 -5.91 -1.93
N TRP A 341 -20.86 -6.19 -3.18
CA TRP A 341 -19.69 -6.97 -3.57
C TRP A 341 -18.51 -6.05 -3.88
N ILE A 342 -17.32 -6.40 -3.38
CA ILE A 342 -16.05 -5.74 -3.73
C ILE A 342 -15.02 -6.82 -4.09
N GLY A 343 -14.68 -6.93 -5.36
CA GLY A 343 -13.66 -7.85 -5.85
C GLY A 343 -12.68 -7.20 -6.80
N SER A 344 -11.76 -8.01 -7.34
CA SER A 344 -10.78 -7.59 -8.34
C SER A 344 -11.48 -7.06 -9.58
N ASP A 345 -12.48 -7.79 -10.07
CA ASP A 345 -13.07 -7.57 -11.40
C ASP A 345 -14.21 -6.55 -11.38
N TYR A 346 -14.89 -6.47 -10.25
CA TYR A 346 -16.10 -5.69 -10.10
C TYR A 346 -16.24 -5.18 -8.67
N GLN A 347 -16.72 -3.94 -8.55
CA GLN A 347 -17.06 -3.33 -7.28
C GLN A 347 -18.42 -2.67 -7.38
N ASP A 348 -19.28 -2.98 -6.43
CA ASP A 348 -20.60 -2.36 -6.33
C ASP A 348 -20.51 -0.87 -6.01
N TRP A 349 -21.43 -0.11 -6.60
CA TRP A 349 -21.45 1.33 -6.46
C TRP A 349 -22.21 1.77 -5.20
N TRP A 350 -21.61 2.68 -4.43
CA TRP A 350 -22.11 3.14 -3.13
C TRP A 350 -23.58 3.62 -3.07
N PRO A 351 -24.22 4.17 -4.13
CA PRO A 351 -25.63 4.57 -4.03
C PRO A 351 -26.61 3.39 -3.89
N LYS A 352 -26.16 2.14 -4.03
CA LYS A 352 -26.92 0.95 -3.59
C LYS A 352 -27.25 1.02 -2.08
N ALA A 353 -26.40 1.67 -1.28
CA ALA A 353 -26.62 1.88 0.16
C ALA A 353 -27.54 3.07 0.50
N PHE A 354 -28.00 3.84 -0.49
CA PHE A 354 -28.82 5.03 -0.24
C PHE A 354 -30.11 4.72 0.53
N ALA A 355 -30.33 5.48 1.61
CA ALA A 355 -31.49 5.38 2.49
C ALA A 355 -31.66 4.00 3.15
N LYS A 356 -30.57 3.23 3.27
CA LYS A 356 -30.52 1.99 4.05
C LYS A 356 -29.90 2.26 5.43
N LYS A 357 -30.31 1.51 6.45
CA LYS A 357 -29.71 1.62 7.79
C LYS A 357 -28.45 0.78 7.97
N ARG A 358 -28.26 -0.24 7.11
CA ARG A 358 -27.17 -1.21 7.21
C ARG A 358 -26.61 -1.55 5.83
N VAL A 359 -25.30 -1.73 5.77
CA VAL A 359 -24.55 -2.13 4.58
C VAL A 359 -23.78 -3.40 4.92
N ILE A 360 -23.92 -4.41 4.07
CA ILE A 360 -23.28 -5.71 4.17
C ILE A 360 -22.31 -5.84 3.00
N ILE A 361 -21.02 -5.85 3.30
CA ILE A 361 -19.94 -5.87 2.32
C ILE A 361 -19.31 -7.26 2.32
N SER A 362 -19.39 -7.92 1.16
CA SER A 362 -18.64 -9.15 0.87
C SER A 362 -17.45 -8.80 -0.01
N ARG A 363 -16.29 -9.38 0.30
CA ARG A 363 -15.05 -9.15 -0.45
C ARG A 363 -14.60 -10.43 -1.11
N GLU A 364 -14.09 -10.32 -2.32
CA GLU A 364 -13.47 -11.45 -3.01
C GLU A 364 -12.31 -12.02 -2.18
N GLY A 365 -12.17 -13.34 -2.15
CA GLY A 365 -11.12 -14.03 -1.40
C GLY A 365 -11.27 -13.98 0.13
N ASN A 366 -12.32 -13.35 0.67
CA ASN A 366 -12.55 -13.25 2.11
C ASN A 366 -13.69 -14.16 2.58
N ASN A 367 -13.43 -14.93 3.64
CA ASN A 367 -14.43 -15.78 4.31
C ASN A 367 -15.26 -15.02 5.37
N SER A 368 -15.10 -13.70 5.44
CA SER A 368 -15.82 -12.84 6.37
C SER A 368 -16.66 -11.80 5.63
N ILE A 369 -17.80 -11.47 6.23
CA ILE A 369 -18.67 -10.41 5.78
C ILE A 369 -18.55 -9.23 6.75
N GLN A 370 -18.36 -8.04 6.20
CA GLN A 370 -18.34 -6.79 6.95
C GLN A 370 -19.77 -6.24 7.04
N ARG A 371 -20.27 -6.04 8.25
CA ARG A 371 -21.55 -5.39 8.52
C ARG A 371 -21.30 -4.01 9.10
N ASN A 372 -21.78 -2.98 8.40
CA ASN A 372 -21.69 -1.58 8.81
C ASN A 372 -23.09 -1.02 9.05
N GLU A 373 -23.30 -0.39 10.20
CA GLU A 373 -24.57 0.24 10.57
C GLU A 373 -24.43 1.75 10.64
N MET A 374 -25.47 2.45 10.17
CA MET A 374 -25.48 3.90 10.17
C MET A 374 -25.54 4.45 11.60
N SER A 375 -24.57 5.28 11.95
CA SER A 375 -24.56 6.11 13.15
C SER A 375 -24.49 7.58 12.75
N ARG A 376 -25.62 8.30 12.90
CA ARG A 376 -25.69 9.73 12.56
C ARG A 376 -24.67 10.55 13.37
N ALA A 377 -24.63 10.33 14.68
CA ALA A 377 -23.73 11.06 15.57
C ALA A 377 -22.26 10.85 15.15
N THR A 378 -21.87 9.61 14.85
CA THR A 378 -20.52 9.29 14.40
C THR A 378 -20.20 9.91 13.05
N GLY A 379 -21.04 9.68 12.03
CA GLY A 379 -20.79 10.19 10.68
C GLY A 379 -20.74 11.71 10.62
N ILE A 380 -21.66 12.39 11.32
CA ILE A 380 -21.67 13.86 11.42
C ILE A 380 -20.46 14.36 12.23
N GLY A 381 -20.09 13.68 13.33
CA GLY A 381 -18.92 14.02 14.13
C GLY A 381 -17.60 13.94 13.35
N ILE A 382 -17.42 12.88 12.55
CA ILE A 382 -16.27 12.73 11.65
C ILE A 382 -16.23 13.86 10.62
N LEU A 383 -17.39 14.22 10.04
CA LEU A 383 -17.46 15.31 9.07
C LEU A 383 -17.08 16.67 9.71
N PHE A 384 -17.56 16.95 10.91
CA PHE A 384 -17.16 18.16 11.64
C PHE A 384 -15.66 18.17 11.95
N ARG A 385 -15.09 17.05 12.39
CA ARG A 385 -13.64 16.97 12.62
C ARG A 385 -12.86 17.14 11.32
N TRP A 386 -13.31 16.56 10.21
CA TRP A 386 -12.70 16.77 8.90
C TRP A 386 -12.64 18.26 8.53
N LEU A 387 -13.74 18.99 8.71
CA LEU A 387 -13.79 20.45 8.48
C LEU A 387 -12.79 21.19 9.38
N GLN A 388 -12.71 20.83 10.66
CA GLN A 388 -11.74 21.42 11.58
C GLN A 388 -10.30 21.15 11.16
N ILE A 389 -9.98 19.92 10.74
CA ILE A 389 -8.65 19.57 10.25
C ILE A 389 -8.33 20.41 9.02
N VAL A 390 -9.23 20.47 8.02
CA VAL A 390 -9.05 21.27 6.80
C VAL A 390 -8.84 22.77 7.10
N ILE A 391 -9.55 23.33 8.07
CA ILE A 391 -9.33 24.74 8.44
C ILE A 391 -7.96 24.91 9.08
N LYS A 392 -7.58 24.04 10.03
CA LYS A 392 -6.32 24.13 10.77
C LYS A 392 -5.10 23.82 9.90
N SER A 393 -5.19 22.87 8.96
CA SER A 393 -4.06 22.46 8.12
C SER A 393 -3.75 23.45 7.00
N ALA A 394 -4.70 24.31 6.62
CA ALA A 394 -4.50 25.28 5.53
C ALA A 394 -3.31 26.22 5.79
N THR A 395 -3.14 26.69 7.03
CA THR A 395 -2.04 27.59 7.40
C THR A 395 -0.70 26.88 7.52
N ARG A 396 -0.70 25.55 7.71
CA ARG A 396 0.50 24.72 7.92
C ARG A 396 0.98 24.04 6.65
N TRP A 397 0.14 23.89 5.61
CA TRP A 397 0.43 23.09 4.42
C TRP A 397 1.77 23.41 3.75
N SER A 398 2.02 24.68 3.45
CA SER A 398 3.24 25.07 2.73
C SER A 398 4.50 24.82 3.56
N SER A 399 4.45 25.09 4.87
CA SER A 399 5.59 24.91 5.75
C SER A 399 5.87 23.43 6.04
N VAL A 400 4.84 22.62 6.29
CA VAL A 400 5.04 21.17 6.51
C VAL A 400 5.53 20.46 5.24
N SER A 401 5.05 20.85 4.06
CA SER A 401 5.54 20.29 2.80
C SER A 401 7.03 20.59 2.60
N LEU A 402 7.46 21.82 2.91
CA LEU A 402 8.87 22.20 2.87
C LEU A 402 9.72 21.46 3.91
N GLU A 403 9.20 21.25 5.12
CA GLU A 403 9.88 20.47 6.17
C GLU A 403 10.13 19.03 5.74
N TRP A 404 9.13 18.38 5.13
CA TRP A 404 9.29 17.04 4.56
C TRP A 404 10.34 17.01 3.46
N LYS A 405 10.28 17.97 2.53
CA LYS A 405 11.26 18.08 1.45
C LYS A 405 12.69 18.31 1.97
N ASN A 406 12.86 19.17 2.96
CA ASN A 406 14.17 19.47 3.55
C ASN A 406 14.73 18.33 4.41
N SER A 407 13.86 17.52 5.02
CA SER A 407 14.26 16.37 5.84
C SER A 407 14.54 15.10 5.02
N PHE A 408 14.21 15.13 3.72
CA PHE A 408 14.27 13.96 2.85
C PHE A 408 15.63 13.27 2.83
N SER A 409 16.70 14.03 2.57
CA SER A 409 18.07 13.47 2.47
C SER A 409 18.51 12.77 3.76
N TYR A 410 18.10 13.32 4.91
CA TYR A 410 18.35 12.72 6.21
C TYR A 410 17.60 11.41 6.38
N PHE A 411 16.30 11.36 6.07
CA PHE A 411 15.50 10.13 6.22
C PHE A 411 15.95 8.97 5.33
N THR A 412 16.56 9.27 4.19
CA THR A 412 17.10 8.26 3.27
C THR A 412 18.57 7.94 3.53
N SER A 413 19.16 8.47 4.60
CA SER A 413 20.56 8.24 4.96
C SER A 413 20.73 7.00 5.82
N THR A 414 21.90 6.36 5.70
CA THR A 414 22.31 5.27 6.60
C THR A 414 22.40 5.73 8.05
N GLU A 415 22.80 6.99 8.29
CA GLU A 415 22.89 7.57 9.65
C GLU A 415 21.53 7.52 10.35
N PHE A 416 20.50 8.09 9.72
CA PHE A 416 19.14 8.08 10.27
C PHE A 416 18.67 6.65 10.55
N TRP A 417 18.85 5.74 9.59
CA TRP A 417 18.34 4.38 9.74
C TRP A 417 19.07 3.59 10.82
N LYS A 418 20.39 3.74 10.96
CA LYS A 418 21.16 3.09 12.04
C LYS A 418 20.68 3.54 13.42
N ASP A 419 20.33 4.83 13.56
CA ASP A 419 19.77 5.36 14.80
C ASP A 419 18.31 4.92 15.01
N TYR A 420 17.47 4.97 13.98
CA TYR A 420 16.06 4.59 14.03
C TYR A 420 15.86 3.09 14.38
N LEU A 421 16.74 2.24 13.84
CA LEU A 421 16.82 0.80 14.11
C LEU A 421 17.57 0.48 15.42
N LYS A 422 18.15 1.47 16.10
CA LYS A 422 18.94 1.32 17.33
C LYS A 422 20.15 0.39 17.19
N LEU A 423 20.79 0.37 16.02
CA LEU A 423 21.90 -0.55 15.75
C LEU A 423 23.17 -0.23 16.54
N LYS A 424 23.35 1.03 16.97
CA LYS A 424 24.48 1.43 17.83
C LYS A 424 24.33 0.96 19.29
N GLU A 425 23.11 0.63 19.72
CA GLU A 425 22.78 0.20 21.08
C GLU A 425 22.84 -1.33 21.24
N GLN A 426 22.96 -2.08 20.15
CA GLN A 426 23.06 -3.54 20.16
C GLN A 426 24.54 -3.96 20.23
N PRO A 427 24.93 -4.87 21.15
CA PRO A 427 26.29 -5.38 21.18
C PRO A 427 26.58 -6.07 19.84
N GLN A 428 27.64 -5.62 19.15
CA GLN A 428 28.10 -6.24 17.91
C GLN A 428 28.32 -7.74 18.15
N GLN A 429 27.54 -8.59 17.49
CA GLN A 429 27.92 -10.00 17.40
C GLN A 429 29.20 -10.08 16.56
N PRO A 430 30.20 -10.89 16.97
CA PRO A 430 31.44 -10.99 16.24
C PRO A 430 31.17 -11.47 14.82
N ILE A 431 31.66 -10.71 13.85
CA ILE A 431 31.71 -11.08 12.43
C ILE A 431 32.48 -12.40 12.38
N HIS A 432 31.79 -13.50 12.03
CA HIS A 432 32.47 -14.75 11.73
C HIS A 432 33.27 -14.51 10.45
N ASN A 433 34.58 -14.32 10.61
CA ASN A 433 35.53 -14.42 9.51
C ASN A 433 35.40 -15.83 8.93
N ALA A 434 34.63 -15.95 7.85
CA ALA A 434 34.68 -17.13 7.00
C ALA A 434 36.08 -17.17 6.37
N SER A 435 36.95 -17.97 6.98
CA SER A 435 38.23 -18.37 6.40
C SER A 435 37.95 -19.01 5.05
N VAL A 436 38.39 -18.33 4.00
CA VAL A 436 38.54 -18.87 2.65
C VAL A 436 39.46 -20.08 2.73
N ASN A 437 38.95 -21.25 2.35
CA ASN A 437 39.71 -22.40 1.86
C ASN A 437 38.94 -23.04 0.71
#